data_AF-A0A2R2MT12-F1
#
_entry.id   AF-A0A2R2MT12-F1
#
_cell.length_a   1.000
_cell.length_b   1.000
_cell.length_c   1.000
_cell.angle_alpha   90.00
_cell.angle_beta   90.00
_cell.angle_gamma   90.00
#
_symmetry.space_group_name_H-M   'P 1'
#
loop_
_entity.id
_entity.type
_entity.pdbx_description
1 polymer ?
#
loop_
_entity_poly.entity_id
_entity_poly.type
_entity_poly.pdbx_seq_one_letter_code
_entity_poly.pdbx_strand_id
1 'polypeptide(L)'
;MQQRMTCQQWGNWSSTAVDCTADFTFVGCFANSGGNQLNAISIDVSTINDNTVTNYVDKCRKHCLSNGFPVAGMVNGDTCKCAASYDTSASPLTSTSCNTACTGGDPGFWCGGSGTNNIMIFKTANQCPPLTLTLATANTSLHAIGTVVGITCDPGYMFRDTEATTRVTECLANELWSDGVQSCMGKCSMGLVIFVFLGD
;
A
#
# COMPACT_ATOMS: atom_id res chain seq x y z
N MET A 1 -9.98 -1.47 -9.93
CA MET A 1 -10.19 -0.43 -8.91
C MET A 1 -10.94 0.70 -9.62
N GLN A 2 -12.21 0.94 -9.34
CA GLN A 2 -13.00 2.00 -9.96
C GLN A 2 -13.86 2.65 -8.87
N GLN A 3 -13.65 3.93 -8.59
CA GLN A 3 -14.40 4.73 -7.62
C GLN A 3 -15.70 5.26 -8.22
N ARG A 4 -16.50 4.37 -8.84
CA ARG A 4 -17.73 4.81 -9.50
C ARG A 4 -18.83 5.08 -8.48
N MET A 5 -19.07 6.37 -8.31
CA MET A 5 -20.32 7.00 -7.89
C MET A 5 -20.81 6.59 -6.50
N THR A 6 -20.78 7.57 -5.59
CA THR A 6 -21.57 7.60 -4.36
C THR A 6 -21.37 6.42 -3.40
N CYS A 7 -20.37 6.52 -2.53
CA CYS A 7 -20.59 6.07 -1.15
C CYS A 7 -21.62 6.99 -0.50
N GLN A 8 -22.88 6.92 -0.96
CA GLN A 8 -24.01 7.45 -0.21
C GLN A 8 -24.18 6.53 0.99
N GLN A 9 -23.75 7.01 2.15
CA GLN A 9 -24.22 6.50 3.41
C GLN A 9 -25.75 6.64 3.40
N TRP A 10 -26.43 5.49 3.26
CA TRP A 10 -27.83 5.19 3.55
C TRP A 10 -28.69 4.74 2.35
N GLY A 11 -28.78 3.41 2.22
CA GLY A 11 -30.04 2.70 1.97
C GLY A 11 -30.68 2.82 0.59
N ASN A 12 -30.29 1.96 -0.35
CA ASN A 12 -31.18 0.99 -1.03
C ASN A 12 -30.40 0.19 -2.08
N TRP A 13 -30.54 -1.13 -2.03
CA TRP A 13 -29.86 -2.07 -2.91
C TRP A 13 -30.44 -2.01 -4.33
N SER A 14 -29.67 -1.44 -5.27
CA SER A 14 -29.85 -1.66 -6.71
C SER A 14 -28.79 -2.64 -7.18
N SER A 15 -29.19 -3.63 -7.99
CA SER A 15 -28.45 -4.85 -8.35
C SER A 15 -27.24 -4.65 -9.29
N THR A 16 -26.56 -3.52 -9.20
CA THR A 16 -25.34 -3.17 -9.97
C THR A 16 -24.27 -2.48 -9.11
N ALA A 17 -24.43 -2.41 -7.79
CA ALA A 17 -23.45 -1.80 -6.90
C ALA A 17 -22.20 -2.69 -6.70
N VAL A 18 -21.04 -2.18 -7.13
CA VAL A 18 -19.73 -2.77 -6.81
C VAL A 18 -19.38 -2.39 -5.37
N ASP A 19 -19.04 -3.38 -4.56
CA ASP A 19 -18.79 -3.28 -3.13
C ASP A 19 -17.59 -2.35 -2.81
N CYS A 20 -17.85 -1.23 -2.13
CA CYS A 20 -16.84 -0.24 -1.74
C CYS A 20 -16.04 -0.62 -0.49
N THR A 21 -16.37 -1.75 0.16
CA THR A 21 -15.55 -2.28 1.27
C THR A 21 -14.22 -2.88 0.79
N ALA A 22 -14.02 -2.99 -0.53
CA ALA A 22 -12.83 -3.59 -1.12
C ALA A 22 -11.65 -2.62 -1.37
N ASP A 23 -11.84 -1.30 -1.23
CA ASP A 23 -10.75 -0.32 -1.37
C ASP A 23 -10.43 0.35 -0.03
N PHE A 24 -9.66 -0.36 0.80
CA PHE A 24 -9.22 0.08 2.13
C PHE A 24 -8.34 1.34 2.11
N THR A 25 -7.98 1.86 0.93
CA THR A 25 -7.13 3.04 0.79
C THR A 25 -7.88 4.36 0.88
N PHE A 26 -9.18 4.40 0.56
CA PHE A 26 -9.93 5.64 0.60
C PHE A 26 -10.24 6.05 2.05
N VAL A 27 -9.82 7.25 2.44
CA VAL A 27 -10.07 7.79 3.78
C VAL A 27 -11.32 8.66 3.78
N GLY A 28 -11.41 9.60 2.84
CA GLY A 28 -12.52 10.54 2.80
C GLY A 28 -12.23 11.82 2.02
N CYS A 29 -13.23 12.70 1.96
CA CYS A 29 -13.09 14.07 1.47
C CYS A 29 -12.93 15.01 2.67
N PHE A 30 -11.99 15.95 2.60
CA PHE A 30 -11.71 16.89 3.69
C PHE A 30 -11.49 18.30 3.14
N ALA A 31 -11.61 19.30 4.01
CA ALA A 31 -11.15 20.64 3.69
C ALA A 31 -9.61 20.63 3.54
N ASN A 32 -9.11 21.21 2.46
CA ASN A 32 -7.68 21.35 2.17
C ASN A 32 -7.07 22.51 2.97
N SER A 33 -7.12 22.39 4.30
CA SER A 33 -6.67 23.39 5.26
C SER A 33 -6.08 22.72 6.51
N GLY A 34 -5.18 23.41 7.21
CA GLY A 34 -4.53 22.88 8.41
C GLY A 34 -3.80 21.55 8.15
N GLY A 35 -3.98 20.56 9.04
CA GLY A 35 -3.33 19.25 8.93
C GLY A 35 -3.75 18.41 7.72
N ASN A 36 -4.82 18.78 7.02
CA ASN A 36 -5.31 18.08 5.83
C ASN A 36 -4.74 18.66 4.52
N GLN A 37 -3.84 19.64 4.56
CA GLN A 37 -3.29 20.20 3.33
C GLN A 37 -2.33 19.26 2.59
N LEU A 38 -1.77 18.28 3.29
CA LEU A 38 -0.80 17.30 2.79
C LEU A 38 0.35 17.93 1.98
N ASN A 39 0.96 19.00 2.50
CA ASN A 39 1.93 19.82 1.75
C ASN A 39 3.38 19.29 1.77
N ALA A 40 3.65 18.04 2.16
CA ALA A 40 5.03 17.55 2.18
C ALA A 40 5.58 17.37 0.74
N ILE A 41 4.73 16.93 -0.17
CA ILE A 41 4.92 17.02 -1.63
C ILE A 41 3.64 17.56 -2.24
N SER A 42 3.77 18.44 -3.23
CA SER A 42 2.64 18.90 -4.06
C SER A 42 3.12 18.96 -5.51
N ILE A 43 2.54 18.15 -6.38
CA ILE A 43 2.99 17.97 -7.76
C ILE A 43 1.79 17.76 -8.70
N ASP A 44 1.93 18.22 -9.94
CA ASP A 44 0.99 17.85 -11.00
C ASP A 44 1.16 16.37 -11.33
N VAL A 45 0.10 15.59 -11.13
CA VAL A 45 0.09 14.13 -11.30
C VAL A 45 0.40 13.71 -12.74
N SER A 46 0.16 14.58 -13.73
CA SER A 46 0.49 14.32 -15.15
C SER A 46 1.99 14.24 -15.40
N THR A 47 2.80 14.86 -14.52
CA THR A 47 4.27 14.85 -14.60
C THR A 47 4.90 13.59 -13.98
N ILE A 48 4.11 12.79 -13.25
CA ILE A 48 4.57 11.54 -12.65
C ILE A 48 4.73 10.49 -13.76
N ASN A 49 5.98 10.11 -14.01
CA ASN A 49 6.38 9.15 -15.03
C ASN A 49 6.26 7.69 -14.53
N ASP A 50 5.03 7.24 -14.29
CA ASP A 50 4.73 5.83 -14.02
C ASP A 50 3.95 5.20 -15.18
N ASN A 51 4.62 4.36 -15.97
CA ASN A 51 4.02 3.64 -17.10
C ASN A 51 3.23 2.38 -16.68
N THR A 52 3.27 2.01 -15.40
CA THR A 52 2.58 0.83 -14.86
C THR A 52 1.18 1.16 -14.35
N VAL A 53 0.85 2.45 -14.22
CA VAL A 53 -0.44 2.94 -13.75
C VAL A 53 -0.96 4.01 -14.68
N THR A 54 -2.22 3.88 -15.08
CA THR A 54 -2.84 4.83 -15.98
C THR A 54 -3.64 5.91 -15.25
N ASN A 55 -4.28 5.59 -14.13
CA ASN A 55 -5.12 6.54 -13.41
C ASN A 55 -4.37 7.42 -12.39
N TYR A 56 -4.86 8.65 -12.23
CA TYR A 56 -4.23 9.70 -11.44
C TYR A 56 -4.21 9.40 -9.94
N VAL A 57 -5.27 8.79 -9.40
CA VAL A 57 -5.33 8.44 -7.97
C VAL A 57 -4.25 7.43 -7.61
N ASP A 58 -4.12 6.35 -8.37
CA ASP A 58 -3.08 5.33 -8.16
C ASP A 58 -1.68 5.89 -8.44
N LYS A 59 -1.51 6.73 -9.47
CA LYS A 59 -0.22 7.41 -9.74
C LYS A 59 0.21 8.26 -8.55
N CYS A 60 -0.70 9.05 -8.00
CA CYS A 60 -0.42 9.88 -6.84
C CYS A 60 -0.07 9.03 -5.62
N ARG A 61 -0.88 8.01 -5.32
CA ARG A 61 -0.61 7.09 -4.19
C ARG A 61 0.75 6.42 -4.30
N LYS A 62 1.09 5.86 -5.47
CA LYS A 62 2.39 5.22 -5.70
C LYS A 62 3.55 6.21 -5.57
N HIS A 63 3.39 7.41 -6.09
CA HIS A 63 4.41 8.46 -5.96
C HIS A 63 4.64 8.86 -4.50
N CYS A 64 3.57 9.03 -3.72
CA CYS A 64 3.70 9.31 -2.30
C CYS A 64 4.35 8.14 -1.55
N LEU A 65 3.96 6.89 -1.87
CA LEU A 65 4.56 5.69 -1.30
C LEU A 65 6.07 5.60 -1.59
N SER A 66 6.49 5.82 -2.84
CA SER A 66 7.90 5.76 -3.24
C SER A 66 8.75 6.84 -2.59
N ASN A 67 8.13 7.95 -2.18
CA ASN A 67 8.77 9.04 -1.44
C ASN A 67 8.63 8.89 0.09
N GLY A 68 8.17 7.74 0.58
CA GLY A 68 8.10 7.43 2.01
C GLY A 68 6.92 8.09 2.75
N PHE A 69 5.91 8.58 2.02
CA PHE A 69 4.72 9.18 2.62
C PHE A 69 3.55 8.17 2.67
N PRO A 70 2.98 7.89 3.87
CA PRO A 70 1.86 6.97 4.06
C PRO A 70 0.50 7.56 3.65
N VAL A 71 0.43 8.87 3.38
CA VAL A 71 -0.81 9.56 3.01
C VAL A 71 -0.63 10.29 1.69
N ALA A 72 -1.61 10.11 0.79
CA ALA A 72 -1.73 10.82 -0.46
C ALA A 72 -3.06 11.58 -0.52
N GLY A 73 -3.14 12.59 -1.37
CA GLY A 73 -4.39 13.24 -1.68
C GLY A 73 -4.44 13.86 -3.05
N MET A 74 -5.65 13.93 -3.60
CA MET A 74 -5.92 14.56 -4.88
C MET A 74 -6.70 15.86 -4.68
N VAL A 75 -6.32 16.88 -5.42
CA VAL A 75 -6.93 18.23 -5.41
C VAL A 75 -7.12 18.69 -6.86
N ASN A 76 -8.23 19.39 -7.13
CA ASN A 76 -8.50 20.08 -8.39
C ASN A 76 -8.45 19.24 -9.68
N GLY A 77 -8.49 17.91 -9.60
CA GLY A 77 -8.49 17.03 -10.77
C GLY A 77 -7.10 16.57 -11.24
N ASP A 78 -6.03 17.23 -10.82
CA ASP A 78 -4.66 17.00 -11.33
C ASP A 78 -3.56 17.13 -10.27
N THR A 79 -3.84 17.73 -9.13
CA THR A 79 -2.81 18.04 -8.14
C THR A 79 -2.72 16.88 -7.15
N CYS A 80 -1.58 16.19 -7.17
CA CYS A 80 -1.21 15.17 -6.21
C CYS A 80 -0.49 15.81 -5.02
N LYS A 81 -0.87 15.37 -3.81
CA LYS A 81 -0.28 15.83 -2.55
C LYS A 81 0.10 14.66 -1.65
N CYS A 82 1.19 14.77 -0.90
CA CYS A 82 1.67 13.73 0.01
C CYS A 82 1.97 14.28 1.41
N ALA A 83 1.75 13.47 2.45
CA ALA A 83 2.23 13.78 3.79
C ALA A 83 2.45 12.56 4.69
N ALA A 84 3.11 12.80 5.82
CA ALA A 84 3.34 11.81 6.86
C ALA A 84 2.06 11.42 7.62
N SER A 85 1.09 12.33 7.67
CA SER A 85 -0.18 12.15 8.36
C SER A 85 -1.23 13.12 7.80
N TYR A 86 -2.48 12.93 8.23
CA TYR A 86 -3.59 13.86 8.04
C TYR A 86 -4.25 14.13 9.40
N ASP A 87 -5.11 15.14 9.47
CA ASP A 87 -5.86 15.44 10.69
C ASP A 87 -7.04 14.46 10.84
N THR A 88 -6.82 13.44 11.67
CA THR A 88 -7.81 12.41 11.99
C THR A 88 -8.99 12.93 12.83
N SER A 89 -8.86 14.10 13.45
CA SER A 89 -9.94 14.73 14.22
C SER A 89 -10.91 15.55 13.35
N ALA A 90 -10.51 15.87 12.13
CA ALA A 90 -11.34 16.60 11.18
C ALA A 90 -12.53 15.74 10.74
N SER A 91 -13.71 16.34 10.70
CA SER A 91 -14.89 15.66 10.15
C SER A 91 -14.80 15.61 8.62
N PRO A 92 -15.04 14.44 8.00
CA PRO A 92 -15.07 14.33 6.56
C PRO A 92 -16.24 15.15 5.99
N LEU A 93 -15.99 15.78 4.84
CA LEU A 93 -17.00 16.43 4.03
C LEU A 93 -17.82 15.39 3.26
N THR A 94 -18.97 15.83 2.75
CA THR A 94 -19.77 15.03 1.82
C THR A 94 -18.95 14.66 0.58
N SER A 95 -19.16 13.47 0.02
CA SER A 95 -18.44 13.02 -1.19
C SER A 95 -18.65 13.96 -2.38
N THR A 96 -19.78 14.68 -2.43
CA THR A 96 -20.07 15.72 -3.43
C THR A 96 -19.14 16.93 -3.35
N SER A 97 -18.44 17.12 -2.24
CA SER A 97 -17.42 18.18 -2.10
C SER A 97 -16.10 17.82 -2.77
N CYS A 98 -15.87 16.53 -3.06
CA CYS A 98 -14.70 16.01 -3.76
C CYS A 98 -15.14 15.14 -4.97
N ASN A 99 -15.93 15.71 -5.87
CA ASN A 99 -16.43 15.05 -7.07
C ASN A 99 -15.84 15.64 -8.37
N THR A 100 -14.63 16.18 -8.31
CA THR A 100 -13.95 16.68 -9.51
C THR A 100 -13.37 15.53 -10.29
N ALA A 101 -13.71 15.45 -11.58
CA ALA A 101 -13.16 14.45 -12.47
C ALA A 101 -11.64 14.65 -12.64
N CYS A 102 -10.91 13.55 -12.75
CA CYS A 102 -9.48 13.59 -13.04
C CYS A 102 -9.24 14.14 -14.45
N THR A 103 -8.33 15.10 -14.61
CA THR A 103 -8.08 15.75 -15.90
C THR A 103 -7.44 14.80 -16.92
N GLY A 104 -6.78 13.73 -16.45
CA GLY A 104 -6.26 12.65 -17.28
C GLY A 104 -7.33 11.76 -17.94
N GLY A 105 -8.61 11.98 -17.63
CA GLY A 105 -9.70 11.21 -18.22
C GLY A 105 -9.82 9.82 -17.63
N ASP A 106 -9.83 9.71 -16.30
CA ASP A 106 -9.96 8.44 -15.58
C ASP A 106 -11.45 8.13 -15.29
N PRO A 107 -12.14 7.37 -16.15
CA PRO A 107 -13.56 7.14 -15.98
C PRO A 107 -13.83 6.40 -14.67
N GLY A 108 -14.61 7.04 -13.82
CA GLY A 108 -14.98 6.48 -12.52
C GLY A 108 -13.97 6.73 -11.41
N PHE A 109 -13.12 7.76 -11.52
CA PHE A 109 -12.31 8.25 -10.43
C PHE A 109 -12.60 9.73 -10.14
N TRP A 110 -12.52 10.09 -8.86
CA TRP A 110 -12.58 11.47 -8.42
C TRP A 110 -11.19 11.91 -7.95
N CYS A 111 -10.79 13.12 -8.34
CA CYS A 111 -9.46 13.65 -8.09
C CYS A 111 -9.54 14.94 -7.25
N GLY A 112 -10.30 14.90 -6.16
CA GLY A 112 -10.44 16.03 -5.24
C GLY A 112 -11.70 16.85 -5.46
N GLY A 113 -11.75 18.04 -4.83
CA GLY A 113 -12.81 19.01 -5.06
C GLY A 113 -12.47 20.03 -6.13
N SER A 114 -13.49 20.81 -6.52
CA SER A 114 -13.34 21.88 -7.48
C SER A 114 -12.50 23.00 -6.87
N GLY A 115 -11.43 23.41 -7.56
CA GLY A 115 -10.44 24.32 -7.00
C GLY A 115 -9.60 23.67 -5.91
N THR A 116 -8.98 24.49 -5.06
CA THR A 116 -8.02 24.03 -4.06
C THR A 116 -8.60 23.90 -2.65
N ASN A 117 -9.91 24.02 -2.48
CA ASN A 117 -10.52 24.10 -1.15
C ASN A 117 -10.76 22.73 -0.51
N ASN A 118 -10.93 21.67 -1.29
CA ASN A 118 -11.20 20.33 -0.79
C ASN A 118 -10.21 19.33 -1.38
N ILE A 119 -9.81 18.39 -0.54
CA ILE A 119 -8.86 17.34 -0.86
C ILE A 119 -9.51 15.99 -0.63
N MET A 120 -9.27 15.08 -1.56
CA MET A 120 -9.64 13.68 -1.40
C MET A 120 -8.43 12.93 -0.86
N ILE A 121 -8.53 12.34 0.33
CA ILE A 121 -7.41 11.71 1.04
C ILE A 121 -7.46 10.20 0.89
N PHE A 122 -6.29 9.62 0.64
CA PHE A 122 -6.05 8.20 0.53
C PHE A 122 -4.85 7.77 1.38
N LYS A 123 -4.89 6.56 1.92
CA LYS A 123 -3.69 5.88 2.41
C LYS A 123 -2.88 5.37 1.22
N THR A 124 -1.55 5.52 1.25
CA THR A 124 -0.70 5.06 0.15
C THR A 124 -0.50 3.55 0.15
N ALA A 125 -0.71 2.90 1.29
CA ALA A 125 -0.66 1.45 1.41
C ALA A 125 -2.06 0.80 1.29
N ASN A 126 -2.19 -0.08 0.31
CA ASN A 126 -2.97 -1.34 0.36
C ASN A 126 -2.01 -2.53 0.25
N GLN A 127 -0.78 -2.33 0.72
CA GLN A 127 0.35 -3.21 0.47
C GLN A 127 1.18 -3.30 1.73
N CYS A 128 1.68 -4.49 2.03
CA CYS A 128 2.59 -4.72 3.14
C CYS A 128 3.96 -4.10 2.81
N PRO A 129 4.79 -3.81 3.84
CA PRO A 129 6.15 -3.34 3.62
C PRO A 129 6.91 -4.28 2.68
N PRO A 130 7.76 -3.75 1.77
CA PRO A 130 8.62 -4.58 0.93
C PRO A 130 9.40 -5.59 1.77
N LEU A 131 9.46 -6.84 1.30
CA LEU A 131 10.19 -7.91 1.98
C LEU A 131 11.70 -7.63 1.90
N THR A 132 12.32 -7.37 3.05
CA THR A 132 13.78 -7.31 3.17
C THR A 132 14.29 -8.69 3.57
N LEU A 133 14.59 -9.53 2.58
CA LEU A 133 15.09 -10.89 2.78
C LEU A 133 16.63 -10.90 2.84
N THR A 134 17.18 -11.62 3.81
CA THR A 134 18.61 -11.91 3.91
C THR A 134 18.78 -13.41 3.78
N LEU A 135 19.60 -13.87 2.82
CA LEU A 135 19.87 -15.29 2.55
C LEU A 135 18.63 -16.09 2.13
N ALA A 136 17.69 -15.42 1.45
CA ALA A 136 16.47 -15.99 0.93
C ALA A 136 16.00 -15.22 -0.30
N THR A 137 15.20 -15.90 -1.13
CA THR A 137 14.57 -15.33 -2.32
C THR A 137 13.05 -15.47 -2.25
N ALA A 138 12.34 -14.46 -2.76
CA ALA A 138 10.90 -14.50 -2.92
C ALA A 138 10.54 -14.91 -4.35
N ASN A 139 9.46 -15.67 -4.52
CA ASN A 139 8.93 -16.03 -5.84
C ASN A 139 8.30 -14.85 -6.60
N THR A 140 7.95 -13.77 -5.89
CA THR A 140 7.37 -12.55 -6.45
C THR A 140 7.79 -11.33 -5.64
N SER A 141 7.84 -10.17 -6.30
CA SER A 141 8.00 -8.86 -5.67
C SER A 141 6.66 -8.13 -5.55
N LEU A 142 5.54 -8.86 -5.49
CA LEU A 142 4.21 -8.29 -5.23
C LEU A 142 3.95 -8.24 -3.73
N HIS A 143 3.35 -7.16 -3.25
CA HIS A 143 3.10 -6.93 -1.82
C HIS A 143 1.71 -6.35 -1.54
N ALA A 144 0.79 -6.42 -2.50
CA ALA A 144 -0.60 -6.01 -2.29
C ALA A 144 -1.32 -6.91 -1.27
N ILE A 145 -2.29 -6.38 -0.53
CA ILE A 145 -3.17 -7.15 0.35
C ILE A 145 -3.79 -8.34 -0.40
N GLY A 146 -3.79 -9.52 0.22
CA GLY A 146 -4.19 -10.80 -0.36
C GLY A 146 -3.13 -11.47 -1.24
N THR A 147 -1.97 -10.82 -1.46
CA THR A 147 -0.83 -11.46 -2.14
C THR A 147 -0.22 -12.49 -1.22
N VAL A 148 -0.08 -13.72 -1.72
CA VAL A 148 0.68 -14.79 -1.08
C VAL A 148 2.06 -14.87 -1.72
N VAL A 149 3.09 -14.68 -0.91
CA VAL A 149 4.50 -14.73 -1.33
C VAL A 149 5.14 -15.98 -0.79
N GLY A 150 5.75 -16.76 -1.67
CA GLY A 150 6.60 -17.90 -1.33
C GLY A 150 8.05 -17.44 -1.13
N ILE A 151 8.58 -17.65 0.08
CA ILE A 151 9.97 -17.35 0.45
C ILE A 151 10.75 -18.67 0.50
N THR A 152 11.88 -18.73 -0.20
CA THR A 152 12.79 -19.87 -0.24
C THR A 152 14.15 -19.44 0.30
N CYS A 153 14.64 -20.09 1.36
CA CYS A 153 16.00 -19.87 1.85
C CYS A 153 17.03 -20.34 0.82
N ASP A 154 18.19 -19.67 0.78
CA ASP A 154 19.29 -20.06 -0.09
C ASP A 154 19.83 -21.47 0.27
N PRO A 155 20.49 -22.18 -0.65
CA PRO A 155 21.05 -23.50 -0.37
C PRO A 155 21.94 -23.51 0.88
N GLY A 156 21.65 -24.41 1.82
CA GLY A 156 22.36 -24.49 3.11
C GLY A 156 21.75 -23.65 4.23
N TYR A 157 20.64 -22.94 3.99
CA TYR A 157 19.92 -22.17 5.00
C TYR A 157 18.51 -22.72 5.26
N MET A 158 17.94 -22.43 6.43
CA MET A 158 16.59 -22.81 6.87
C MET A 158 15.97 -21.74 7.78
N PHE A 159 14.65 -21.77 7.96
CA PHE A 159 13.96 -20.85 8.87
C PHE A 159 14.33 -21.11 10.34
N ARG A 160 14.28 -20.07 11.18
CA ARG A 160 14.73 -20.17 12.58
C ARG A 160 13.81 -21.02 13.46
N ASP A 161 12.54 -21.00 13.15
CA ASP A 161 11.48 -21.64 13.93
C ASP A 161 11.18 -23.08 13.46
N THR A 162 11.68 -23.48 12.28
CA THR A 162 11.38 -24.76 11.64
C THR A 162 12.52 -25.22 10.75
N GLU A 163 12.73 -26.53 10.60
CA GLU A 163 13.73 -27.07 9.64
C GLU A 163 13.34 -26.92 8.15
N ALA A 164 12.31 -26.13 7.88
CA ALA A 164 11.82 -25.86 6.54
C ALA A 164 12.75 -24.92 5.78
N THR A 165 12.83 -25.12 4.46
CA THR A 165 13.59 -24.27 3.53
C THR A 165 12.68 -23.36 2.71
N THR A 166 11.37 -23.58 2.74
CA THR A 166 10.35 -22.81 2.04
C THR A 166 9.20 -22.44 2.97
N ARG A 167 8.66 -21.23 2.80
CA ARG A 167 7.47 -20.74 3.52
C ARG A 167 6.62 -19.88 2.62
N VAL A 168 5.37 -19.70 3.02
CA VAL A 168 4.46 -18.72 2.43
C VAL A 168 4.08 -17.69 3.47
N THR A 169 4.00 -16.43 3.07
CA THR A 169 3.44 -15.35 3.90
C THR A 169 2.42 -14.59 3.07
N GLU A 170 1.33 -14.17 3.71
CA GLU A 170 0.24 -13.43 3.09
C GLU A 170 0.25 -11.99 3.57
N CYS A 171 0.05 -11.05 2.65
CA CYS A 171 -0.18 -9.67 3.05
C CYS A 171 -1.63 -9.50 3.55
N LEU A 172 -1.80 -9.37 4.86
CA LEU A 172 -3.12 -9.29 5.50
C LEU A 172 -3.75 -7.90 5.30
N ALA A 173 -5.07 -7.82 5.46
CA ALA A 173 -5.84 -6.58 5.33
C ALA A 173 -5.45 -5.47 6.34
N ASN A 174 -4.73 -5.83 7.41
CA ASN A 174 -4.14 -4.90 8.37
C ASN A 174 -2.74 -4.39 7.93
N GLU A 175 -2.35 -4.62 6.68
CA GLU A 175 -1.09 -4.16 6.08
C GLU A 175 0.16 -4.79 6.73
N LEU A 176 0.00 -5.94 7.41
CA LEU A 176 1.08 -6.74 7.98
C LEU A 176 1.19 -8.10 7.29
N TRP A 177 2.42 -8.61 7.18
CA TRP A 177 2.66 -9.98 6.74
C TRP A 177 2.17 -10.97 7.81
N SER A 178 1.44 -12.01 7.39
CA SER A 178 0.80 -12.99 8.28
C SER A 178 1.80 -13.71 9.18
N ASP A 179 2.93 -14.08 8.59
CA ASP A 179 4.15 -14.46 9.29
C ASP A 179 5.13 -13.30 9.10
N GLY A 180 5.53 -12.66 10.20
CA GLY A 180 6.56 -11.64 10.18
C GLY A 180 7.76 -12.12 9.37
N VAL A 181 8.38 -11.24 8.59
CA VAL A 181 9.46 -11.59 7.67
C VAL A 181 10.67 -12.12 8.44
N GLN A 182 10.78 -13.44 8.54
CA GLN A 182 11.81 -14.11 9.35
C GLN A 182 13.09 -14.29 8.55
N SER A 183 14.23 -14.15 9.22
CA SER A 183 15.55 -14.37 8.64
C SER A 183 15.89 -15.86 8.59
N CYS A 184 16.48 -16.30 7.47
CA CYS A 184 17.04 -17.65 7.35
C CYS A 184 18.37 -17.75 8.11
N MET A 185 18.68 -18.94 8.62
CA MET A 185 19.94 -19.26 9.30
C MET A 185 20.60 -20.49 8.71
N GLY A 186 21.93 -20.55 8.81
CA GLY A 186 22.70 -21.66 8.24
C GLY A 186 22.36 -22.99 8.91
N LYS A 187 22.23 -24.04 8.12
CA LYS A 187 22.15 -25.42 8.58
C LYS A 187 23.47 -25.81 9.23
N CYS A 188 23.50 -25.96 10.55
CA CYS A 188 24.60 -26.63 11.22
C CYS A 188 24.41 -28.14 11.03
N SER A 189 25.16 -28.74 10.10
CA SER A 189 25.19 -30.20 9.95
C SER A 189 25.85 -30.82 11.20
N MET A 190 25.05 -31.37 12.11
CA MET A 190 25.58 -32.22 13.17
C MET A 190 26.06 -33.55 12.57
N GLY A 191 27.38 -33.75 12.58
CA GLY A 191 28.08 -35.00 12.26
C GLY A 191 29.27 -34.74 11.33
N LEU A 192 30.54 -34.80 11.73
CA LEU A 192 31.20 -35.70 12.67
C LEU A 192 32.34 -34.96 13.40
N VAL A 193 32.20 -34.66 14.69
CA VAL A 193 33.37 -34.32 15.53
C VAL A 193 34.00 -35.64 15.95
N ILE A 194 34.96 -36.16 15.17
CA ILE A 194 35.87 -37.17 15.71
C ILE A 194 36.74 -36.42 16.73
N PHE A 195 36.46 -36.62 18.01
CA PHE A 195 37.45 -36.34 19.05
C PHE A 195 38.59 -37.34 18.86
N VAL A 196 39.60 -36.96 18.07
CA VAL A 196 40.91 -37.60 18.17
C VAL A 196 41.53 -37.09 19.46
N PHE A 197 41.39 -37.85 20.54
CA PHE A 197 42.26 -37.71 21.70
C PHE A 197 43.67 -38.09 21.24
N LEU A 198 44.49 -37.10 20.88
CA LEU A 198 45.94 -37.23 20.96
C LEU A 198 46.31 -37.01 22.43
N GLY A 199 46.47 -38.11 23.15
CA GLY A 199 47.13 -38.16 24.46
C GLY A 199 48.53 -38.75 24.26
N ASP A 200 49.51 -38.06 24.86
CA ASP A 200 50.95 -38.29 24.83
C ASP A 200 51.42 -39.73 25.15
#